data_AF-A0A2M7PYC8-F1
#
_entry.id   AF-A0A2M7PYC8-F1
#
_cell.length_a   1.000
_cell.length_b   1.000
_cell.length_c   1.000
_cell.angle_alpha   90.00
_cell.angle_beta   90.00
_cell.angle_gamma   90.00
#
_symmetry.space_group_name_H-M   'P 1'
#
loop_
_entity.id
_entity.type
_entity.pdbx_description
1 polymer ?
#
loop_
_entity_poly.entity_id
_entity_poly.type
_entity_poly.pdbx_seq_one_letter_code
_entity_poly.pdbx_strand_id
1 'polypeptide(L)' 'MSTKKLTKKDLLDLAKGLDLKGISKLKKDELIHSIQIAEGHAPCFLTIENCAVSPCLFRADCQND' A
#
# COMPACT_ATOMS: atom_id res chain seq x y z
N MET A 1 -12.17 -11.23 -3.08
CA MET A 1 -11.90 -9.89 -2.49
C MET A 1 -10.70 -10.02 -1.58
N SER A 2 -9.67 -9.20 -1.73
CA SER A 2 -8.49 -9.25 -0.84
C SER A 2 -8.89 -8.71 0.53
N THR A 3 -9.24 -9.62 1.45
CA THR A 3 -9.71 -9.34 2.81
C THR A 3 -8.57 -9.20 3.82
N LYS A 4 -7.31 -9.27 3.37
CA LYS A 4 -6.15 -9.31 4.25
C LYS A 4 -5.66 -7.88 4.56
N LYS A 5 -5.76 -7.47 5.83
CA LYS A 5 -5.07 -6.28 6.33
C LYS A 5 -3.57 -6.56 6.34
N LEU A 6 -2.80 -5.75 5.62
CA LEU A 6 -1.34 -5.84 5.59
C LEU A 6 -0.76 -5.17 6.83
N THR A 7 0.18 -5.84 7.48
CA THR A 7 0.96 -5.26 8.57
C THR A 7 2.12 -4.44 8.01
N LYS A 8 2.73 -3.59 8.84
CA LYS A 8 3.96 -2.87 8.46
C LYS A 8 5.07 -3.81 7.98
N LYS A 9 5.17 -5.02 8.56
CA LYS A 9 6.13 -6.04 8.12
C LYS A 9 5.86 -6.53 6.70
N ASP A 10 4.61 -6.84 6.37
CA ASP A 10 4.24 -7.29 5.01
C ASP A 10 4.56 -6.21 3.97
N LEU A 11 4.28 -4.94 4.29
CA LEU A 11 4.59 -3.82 3.41
C LEU A 11 6.10 -3.63 3.19
N LEU A 12 6.90 -3.80 4.24
CA LEU A 12 8.36 -3.73 4.13
C LEU A 12 8.90 -4.88 3.27
N ASP A 13 8.30 -6.06 3.32
CA ASP A 13 8.69 -7.20 2.49
C ASP A 13 8.35 -6.97 1.02
N LEU A 14 7.14 -6.48 0.73
CA LEU A 14 6.73 -6.06 -0.62
C LEU A 14 7.67 -4.99 -1.18
N ALA A 15 7.95 -3.96 -0.38
CA ALA A 15 8.82 -2.87 -0.80
C ALA A 15 10.27 -3.31 -1.02
N LYS A 16 10.78 -4.29 -0.25
CA LYS A 16 12.08 -4.92 -0.51
C LYS A 16 12.09 -5.68 -1.84
N GLY A 17 11.01 -6.36 -2.18
CA GLY A 17 10.86 -7.03 -3.48
C GLY A 17 10.90 -6.06 -4.67
N LEU A 18 10.58 -4.78 -4.43
CA LEU A 18 10.58 -3.70 -5.43
C LEU A 18 11.87 -2.86 -5.42
N ASP A 19 12.92 -3.30 -4.71
CA ASP A 19 14.20 -2.58 -4.52
C ASP A 19 14.04 -1.15 -3.94
N LEU A 20 12.99 -0.92 -3.15
CA LEU A 20 12.77 0.38 -2.51
C LEU A 20 13.72 0.60 -1.33
N LYS A 21 14.48 1.71 -1.38
CA LYS A 21 15.45 2.09 -0.33
C LYS A 21 14.83 3.11 0.63
N GLY A 22 15.28 3.09 1.89
CA GLY A 22 14.84 4.06 2.91
C GLY A 22 13.47 3.77 3.56
N ILE A 23 12.81 2.69 3.16
CA ILE A 23 11.45 2.31 3.58
C ILE A 23 11.28 2.02 5.07
N SER A 24 12.33 1.63 5.78
CA SER A 24 12.28 1.25 7.19
C SER A 24 11.86 2.41 8.11
N LYS A 25 12.12 3.65 7.67
CA LYS A 25 11.79 4.87 8.43
C LYS A 25 10.40 5.44 8.08
N LEU A 26 9.79 4.97 6.99
CA LEU A 26 8.51 5.47 6.51
C LEU A 26 7.36 5.01 7.42
N LYS A 27 6.31 5.84 7.46
CA LYS A 27 5.01 5.45 8.02
C LYS A 27 4.31 4.47 7.08
N LYS A 28 3.22 3.87 7.57
CA LYS A 28 2.50 2.81 6.83
C LYS A 28 1.93 3.37 5.53
N ASP A 29 1.30 4.53 5.62
CA ASP A 29 0.79 5.37 4.54
C ASP A 29 1.86 5.69 3.49
N GLU A 30 2.97 6.35 3.89
CA GLU A 30 4.08 6.65 2.98
C GLU A 30 4.70 5.40 2.32
N LEU A 31 4.78 4.30 3.06
CA LEU A 31 5.31 3.04 2.56
C LEU A 31 4.41 2.46 1.46
N ILE A 32 3.09 2.50 1.66
CA ILE A 32 2.12 2.07 0.65
C ILE A 32 2.19 2.97 -0.58
N HIS A 33 2.27 4.29 -0.41
CA HIS A 33 2.45 5.22 -1.55
C HIS A 33 3.71 4.90 -2.34
N SER A 34 4.82 4.61 -1.65
CA SER A 34 6.08 4.25 -2.30
C SER A 34 5.95 2.95 -3.11
N ILE A 35 5.26 1.95 -2.56
CA ILE A 35 4.97 0.69 -3.26
C ILE A 35 4.10 0.95 -4.50
N GLN A 36 3.02 1.73 -4.36
CA GLN A 36 2.14 2.07 -5.48
C GLN A 36 2.90 2.74 -6.62
N ILE A 37 3.77 3.70 -6.31
CA ILE A 37 4.61 4.39 -7.31
C ILE A 37 5.60 3.41 -7.95
N ALA A 38 6.23 2.55 -7.17
CA ALA A 38 7.16 1.54 -7.69
C ALA A 38 6.49 0.51 -8.60
N GLU A 39 5.23 0.18 -8.33
CA GLU A 39 4.38 -0.64 -9.22
C GLU A 39 3.89 0.11 -10.47
N GLY A 40 4.17 1.41 -10.58
CA GLY A 40 3.72 2.26 -11.70
C GLY A 40 2.30 2.80 -11.55
N HIS A 41 1.72 2.72 -10.35
CA HIS A 41 0.39 3.24 -10.03
C HIS A 41 0.47 4.63 -9.36
N ALA A 42 -0.66 5.33 -9.33
CA ALA A 42 -0.79 6.55 -8.54
C ALA A 42 -0.83 6.22 -7.04
N PRO A 43 -0.22 7.06 -6.16
CA PRO A 43 -0.24 6.88 -4.71
C PRO A 43 -1.62 7.22 -4.13
N CYS A 44 -2.61 6.36 -4.37
CA CYS A 44 -4.00 6.64 -4.06
C CYS A 44 -4.45 6.20 -2.65
N PHE A 45 -3.59 5.53 -1.88
CA PHE A 45 -3.93 5.03 -0.55
C PHE A 45 -4.43 6.15 0.39
N LEU A 46 -5.62 5.97 0.97
CA LEU A 46 -6.35 6.94 1.82
C LEU A 46 -6.65 8.31 1.16
N THR A 47 -6.52 8.43 -0.16
CA THR A 47 -6.84 9.69 -0.89
C THR A 47 -8.17 9.65 -1.62
N ILE A 48 -8.69 8.44 -1.88
CA ILE A 48 -9.93 8.23 -2.65
C ILE A 48 -10.96 7.55 -1.76
N GLU A 49 -12.10 8.19 -1.58
CA GLU A 49 -13.27 7.61 -0.95
C GLU A 49 -14.05 6.77 -1.96
N ASN A 50 -14.60 5.62 -1.55
CA ASN A 50 -15.36 4.70 -2.40
C ASN A 50 -14.60 4.22 -3.65
N CYS A 51 -13.32 3.86 -3.49
CA CYS A 51 -12.49 3.37 -4.58
C CYS A 51 -13.14 2.14 -5.27
N ALA A 52 -13.28 2.15 -6.61
CA ALA A 52 -13.86 1.03 -7.37
C ALA A 52 -12.87 -0.12 -7.64
N VAL A 53 -11.58 0.06 -7.35
CA VAL A 53 -10.54 -0.96 -7.58
C VAL A 53 -10.67 -2.07 -6.53
N SER A 54 -11.35 -3.14 -6.91
CA SER A 54 -11.57 -4.34 -6.09
C SER A 54 -10.36 -5.27 -5.94
N PRO A 55 -9.41 -5.41 -6.91
CA PRO A 55 -8.24 -6.27 -6.73
C PRO A 55 -7.09 -5.58 -5.96
N CYS A 56 -7.30 -4.39 -5.41
CA CYS A 56 -6.26 -3.65 -4.70
C CYS A 56 -5.84 -4.37 -3.40
N LEU A 57 -4.54 -4.63 -3.28
CA LEU A 57 -3.93 -5.30 -2.14
C LEU A 57 -4.14 -4.54 -0.82
N PHE A 58 -4.12 -3.20 -0.88
CA PHE A 58 -4.24 -2.31 0.29
C PHE A 58 -5.69 -1.97 0.64
N ARG A 59 -6.68 -2.48 -0.11
CA ARG A 59 -8.10 -2.09 0.02
C ARG A 59 -8.63 -2.28 1.44
N ALA A 60 -8.29 -3.40 2.08
CA ALA A 60 -8.74 -3.73 3.44
C ALA A 60 -8.26 -2.74 4.51
N ASP A 61 -7.20 -1.98 4.23
CA ASP A 61 -6.66 -0.93 5.11
C ASP A 61 -7.07 0.47 4.62
N CYS A 62 -7.29 0.62 3.31
CA CYS A 62 -7.57 1.89 2.63
C CYS A 62 -9.04 2.34 2.70
N GLN A 63 -9.99 1.41 2.77
CA GLN A 63 -11.44 1.70 2.77
C GLN A 63 -12.11 1.26 4.07
N ASN A 64 -11.32 1.02 5.11
CA ASN A 64 -11.84 0.64 6.40
C ASN A 64 -12.25 1.93 7.13
N ASP A 65 -13.55 2.18 7.20
CA ASP A 65 -14.17 3.08 8.17
C ASP A 65 -13.74 2.73 9.61
#